data_AF-A0A1X7UB25-F1
#
_entry.id   AF-A0A1X7UB25-F1
#
_cell.length_a   1.000
_cell.length_b   1.000
_cell.length_c   1.000
_cell.angle_alpha   90.00
_cell.angle_beta   90.00
_cell.angle_gamma   90.00
#
_symmetry.space_group_name_H-M   'P 1'
#
loop_
_entity.id
_entity.type
_entity.pdbx_description
1 polymer ?
#
loop_
_entity_poly.entity_id
_entity_poly.type
_entity_poly.pdbx_seq_one_letter_code
_entity_poly.pdbx_strand_id
1 'polypeptide(L)' 'MQLKYFSILWIWYGLEFAYVYIDDVLVASSDEVEHKNYLTQIFDHFKYYKVFINSDKCEFGQSSVHFLGDIVDENGIDC' A
#
# COMPACT_ATOMS: atom_id res chain seq x y z
N MET A 1 24.30 -13.77 -0.29
CA MET A 1 22.90 -13.41 -0.58
C MET A 1 22.20 -13.15 0.75
N GLN A 2 22.25 -11.91 1.24
CA GLN A 2 21.65 -11.55 2.53
C GLN A 2 20.18 -11.23 2.29
N LEU A 3 19.29 -12.12 2.72
CA LEU A 3 17.85 -11.92 2.72
C LEU A 3 17.54 -10.71 3.62
N LYS A 4 17.28 -9.53 3.03
CA LYS A 4 16.85 -8.30 3.73
C LYS A 4 15.39 -8.38 4.21
N TYR A 5 14.96 -9.50 4.76
CA TYR A 5 13.58 -9.64 5.26
C TYR A 5 13.34 -8.89 6.58
N PHE A 6 14.40 -8.45 7.25
CA PHE A 6 14.32 -7.75 8.54
C PHE A 6 14.11 -6.23 8.43
N SER A 7 14.08 -5.66 7.22
CA SER A 7 14.08 -4.19 7.01
C SER A 7 12.80 -3.62 6.41
N ILE A 8 11.88 -4.44 5.89
CA ILE A 8 10.66 -3.94 5.23
C ILE A 8 9.76 -3.20 6.22
N LEU A 9 9.62 -3.69 7.44
CA LEU A 9 8.74 -3.09 8.45
C LEU A 9 9.11 -1.62 8.77
N TRP A 10 10.40 -1.27 8.68
CA TRP A 10 10.90 0.08 8.94
C TRP A 10 10.54 1.08 7.83
N ILE A 11 10.36 0.60 6.60
CA ILE A 11 9.91 1.39 5.44
C ILE A 11 8.43 1.76 5.59
N TRP A 12 7.71 1.10 6.48
CA TRP A 12 6.29 1.37 6.71
C TRP A 12 6.05 2.06 8.04
N TYR A 13 7.12 2.27 8.83
CA TYR A 13 7.02 2.94 10.12
C TYR A 13 6.56 4.39 9.93
N GLY A 14 5.46 4.75 10.58
CA GLY A 14 4.84 6.07 10.48
C GLY A 14 3.77 6.20 9.39
N LEU A 15 3.47 5.14 8.65
CA LEU A 15 2.36 5.07 7.69
C LEU A 15 1.18 4.31 8.30
N GLU A 16 0.54 4.87 9.32
CA GLU A 16 -0.56 4.22 10.08
C GLU A 16 -1.80 3.90 9.23
N PHE A 17 -1.92 4.52 8.05
CA PHE A 17 -2.99 4.33 7.09
C PHE A 17 -2.69 3.26 6.02
N ALA A 18 -1.49 2.65 6.04
CA ALA A 18 -1.08 1.64 5.09
C ALA A 18 -1.12 0.24 5.73
N TYR A 19 -1.88 -0.67 5.13
CA TYR A 19 -1.93 -2.08 5.52
C TYR A 19 -0.96 -2.86 4.64
N VAL A 20 0.08 -3.41 5.25
CA VAL A 20 1.19 -4.03 4.52
C VAL A 20 1.24 -5.52 4.80
N TYR A 21 1.27 -6.32 3.74
CA TYR A 21 1.47 -7.75 3.81
C TYR A 21 2.54 -8.19 2.81
N ILE A 22 3.75 -8.42 3.33
CA ILE A 22 4.93 -8.84 2.56
C ILE A 22 5.22 -7.87 1.40
N ASP A 23 4.73 -8.18 0.19
CA ASP A 23 4.94 -7.42 -1.04
C ASP A 23 3.73 -6.57 -1.45
N ASP A 24 2.57 -6.78 -0.81
CA ASP A 24 1.32 -6.07 -1.10
C ASP A 24 1.06 -4.97 -0.06
N VAL A 25 0.59 -3.82 -0.54
CA VAL A 25 0.14 -2.71 0.30
C VAL A 25 -1.28 -2.32 -0.08
N LEU A 26 -2.15 -2.23 0.92
CA LEU A 26 -3.50 -1.70 0.80
C LEU A 26 -3.56 -0.35 1.51
N VAL A 27 -4.11 0.64 0.81
CA VAL A 27 -4.35 1.98 1.32
C VAL A 27 -5.81 2.29 1.08
N ALA A 28 -6.53 2.68 2.13
CA ALA A 28 -7.94 3.04 2.05
C ALA A 28 -8.18 4.35 2.79
N SER A 29 -9.11 5.14 2.28
CA SER A 29 -9.55 6.39 2.91
C SER A 29 -10.97 6.70 2.48
N SER A 30 -11.66 7.53 3.26
CA SER A 30 -13.06 7.88 2.98
C SER A 30 -13.21 9.01 1.96
N ASP A 31 -12.15 9.79 1.72
CA ASP A 31 -12.14 10.95 0.84
C ASP A 31 -10.99 10.88 -0.17
N GLU A 32 -11.21 11.37 -1.40
CA GLU A 32 -10.24 11.33 -2.50
C GLU A 32 -9.06 12.30 -2.27
N VAL A 33 -9.30 13.45 -1.63
CA VAL A 33 -8.24 14.42 -1.31
C VAL A 33 -7.32 13.85 -0.24
N GLU A 34 -7.91 13.23 0.79
CA GLU A 34 -7.14 12.49 1.80
C GLU A 34 -6.36 11.33 1.16
N HIS A 35 -7.00 10.57 0.28
CA HIS A 35 -6.35 9.46 -0.42
C HIS A 35 -5.11 9.90 -1.19
N LYS A 36 -5.22 11.01 -1.94
CA LYS A 36 -4.10 11.58 -2.69
C LYS A 36 -2.95 12.03 -1.77
N ASN A 37 -3.29 12.56 -0.60
CA ASN A 37 -2.29 12.93 0.41
C ASN A 37 -1.56 11.69 0.97
N TYR A 38 -2.27 10.59 1.23
CA TYR A 38 -1.68 9.32 1.65
C TYR A 38 -0.76 8.72 0.58
N LEU A 39 -1.21 8.69 -0.68
CA LEU A 39 -0.40 8.22 -1.79
C LEU A 39 0.88 9.05 -1.96
N THR A 40 0.79 10.38 -1.82
CA THR A 40 1.96 11.27 -1.89
C THR A 40 2.99 10.93 -0.81
N GLN A 41 2.53 10.77 0.44
CA GLN A 41 3.40 10.39 1.56
C GLN A 41 4.07 9.03 1.35
N ILE A 42 3.31 8.05 0.84
CA ILE A 42 3.85 6.71 0.53
C ILE A 42 4.90 6.79 -0.57
N PHE A 43 4.64 7.50 -1.66
CA PHE A 43 5.60 7.62 -2.76
C PHE A 43 6.87 8.37 -2.36
N ASP A 44 6.76 9.40 -1.52
CA ASP A 44 7.92 10.07 -0.95
C ASP A 44 8.74 9.13 -0.06
N HIS A 45 8.06 8.28 0.72
CA HIS A 45 8.69 7.25 1.54
C HIS A 45 9.43 6.22 0.67
N PHE A 46 8.78 5.70 -0.36
CA PHE A 46 9.39 4.77 -1.31
C PHE A 46 10.61 5.37 -2.00
N LYS A 47 10.52 6.64 -2.40
CA LYS A 47 11.65 7.36 -3.01
C LYS A 47 12.82 7.48 -2.04
N TYR A 48 12.56 7.78 -0.76
CA TYR A 48 13.60 7.88 0.27
C TYR A 48 14.30 6.53 0.51
N TYR A 49 13.53 5.46 0.67
CA TYR A 49 14.08 4.11 0.92
C TYR A 49 14.49 3.35 -0.35
N LYS A 50 14.32 3.96 -1.53
CA LYS A 50 14.61 3.38 -2.85
C LYS A 50 13.84 2.09 -3.10
N VAL A 51 12.57 2.09 -2.72
CA VAL A 51 11.59 1.05 -3.06
C VAL A 51 11.04 1.32 -4.45
N PHE A 52 10.95 0.27 -5.25
CA PHE A 52 10.37 0.32 -6.59
C PHE A 52 9.06 -0.47 -6.58
N ILE A 53 8.00 0.17 -7.07
CA ILE A 53 6.70 -0.47 -7.28
C ILE A 53 6.63 -1.00 -8.71
N ASN A 54 5.89 -2.09 -8.90
CA ASN A 54 5.55 -2.58 -10.23
C ASN A 54 4.21 -1.96 -10.64
N SER A 55 4.26 -0.93 -11.49
CA SER A 55 3.07 -0.21 -11.96
C SER A 55 2.03 -1.12 -12.61
N ASP A 56 2.45 -2.21 -13.25
CA ASP A 56 1.56 -3.12 -13.97
C ASP A 56 0.73 -3.99 -13.01
N LYS A 57 1.12 -4.06 -11.74
CA LYS A 57 0.44 -4.82 -10.68
C LYS A 57 -0.26 -3.92 -9.66
N CYS A 58 -0.15 -2.60 -9.79
CA CYS A 58 -0.76 -1.67 -8.85
C CYS A 58 -2.14 -1.22 -9.35
N GLU A 59 -3.12 -1.29 -8.46
CA GLU A 59 -4.46 -0.75 -8.68
C GLU A 59 -4.59 0.55 -7.87
N PHE A 60 -4.95 1.66 -8.53
CA PHE A 60 -5.08 2.97 -7.89
C PHE A 60 -6.46 3.57 -8.11
N GLY A 61 -6.99 4.22 -7.07
CA GLY A 61 -8.24 5.00 -7.14
C GLY A 61 -9.48 4.19 -7.52
N GLN A 62 -9.47 2.89 -7.24
CA GLN A 62 -10.62 2.00 -7.46
C GLN A 62 -11.51 1.96 -6.22
N SER A 63 -12.81 1.76 -6.41
CA SER A 63 -13.77 1.52 -5.31
C SER A 63 -13.65 0.11 -4.72
N SER A 64 -13.06 -0.82 -5.47
CA SER A 64 -12.70 -2.15 -5.02
C SER A 64 -11.36 -2.58 -5.61
N VAL A 65 -10.58 -3.35 -4.86
CA VAL A 65 -9.24 -3.80 -5.26
C VAL A 65 -9.01 -5.25 -4.87
N HIS A 66 -8.13 -5.92 -5.61
CA HIS A 66 -7.66 -7.24 -5.21
C HIS A 66 -6.56 -7.14 -4.14
N PHE A 67 -6.78 -7.79 -2.99
CA PHE A 67 -5.79 -7.85 -1.91
C PHE A 67 -5.73 -9.26 -1.33
N LEU A 68 -4.54 -9.88 -1.37
CA LEU A 68 -4.26 -11.23 -0.83
C LEU A 68 -5.15 -12.38 -1.35
N GLY A 69 -5.76 -12.20 -2.52
CA GLY A 69 -6.64 -13.19 -3.14
C GLY A 69 -8.13 -12.92 -2.94
N ASP A 70 -8.48 -11.94 -2.11
CA ASP A 70 -9.85 -11.49 -1.89
C ASP A 70 -10.10 -10.14 -2.60
N ILE A 71 -11.37 -9.79 -2.77
CA ILE A 71 -11.78 -8.46 -3.23
C ILE A 71 -12.12 -7.64 -1.99
N VAL A 72 -11.49 -6.47 -1.88
CA VAL A 72 -11.76 -5.50 -0.80
C VAL A 72 -12.48 -4.30 -1.40
N ASP A 73 -13.62 -3.94 -0.82
CA ASP A 73 -14.43 -2.79 -1.21
C ASP A 73 -14.76 -1.90 0.01
N GLU A 74 -15.67 -0.92 -0.17
CA GLU A 74 -16.14 -0.03 0.89
C GLU A 74 -16.86 -0.73 2.06
N ASN A 75 -17.38 -1.95 1.83
CA ASN A 75 -18.07 -2.77 2.83
C ASN A 75 -17.13 -3.73 3.55
N GLY A 76 -15.92 -3.94 3.03
CA GLY A 76 -14.88 -4.78 3.61
C GLY A 76 -14.41 -5.87 2.65
N ILE A 77 -14.18 -7.07 3.17
CA ILE A 77 -13.74 -8.23 2.35
C ILE A 77 -15.01 -8.91 1.81
N ASP A 78 -15.13 -8.98 0.49
CA ASP A 78 -16.19 -9.77 -0.17
C ASP A 78 -15.79 -11.26 -0.09
N CYS A 79 -16.64 -12.08 0.55
CA CYS A 79 -16.37 -13.47 0.90
C CYS A 79 -17.28 -14.47 0.19
#